data_AF-A0A1F9CQ10-F1
#
_entry.id   AF-A0A1F9CQ10-F1
#
_cell.length_a   1.000
_cell.length_b   1.000
_cell.length_c   1.000
_cell.angle_alpha   90.00
_cell.angle_beta   90.00
_cell.angle_gamma   90.00
#
_symmetry.space_group_name_H-M   'P 1'
#
loop_
_entity.id
_entity.type
_entity.pdbx_description
1 polymer ?
#
loop_
_entity_poly.entity_id
_entity_poly.type
_entity_poly.pdbx_seq_one_letter_code
_entity_poly.pdbx_strand_id
1 'polypeptide(L)'
;MMKTILVSISFVSIFLFIAVAYPTDIPETITLDSISQVYGPVKFSHAQHADIAGDCAKCHHHSAKGSTPACGECHESIIVYHYDVAKRNPNLGLKGAYHGQCMGCHKKMESGPMGCTDCHEKKAKK
;
A
#
# COMPACT_ATOMS: atom_id res chain seq x y z
N MET A 1 -1.84 28.99 -55.12
CA MET A 1 -1.66 29.73 -53.86
C MET A 1 -2.83 29.44 -52.90
N MET A 2 -2.52 28.75 -51.80
CA MET A 2 -3.04 29.03 -50.45
C MET A 2 -4.50 28.69 -50.07
N LYS A 3 -5.05 27.50 -50.39
CA LYS A 3 -6.36 27.08 -49.83
C LYS A 3 -6.53 25.63 -49.36
N THR A 4 -5.53 24.75 -49.51
CA THR A 4 -5.65 23.33 -49.10
C THR A 4 -4.83 22.93 -47.87
N ILE A 5 -4.08 23.85 -47.25
CA ILE A 5 -3.18 23.56 -46.11
C ILE A 5 -3.91 23.67 -44.75
N LEU A 6 -5.14 24.18 -44.71
CA LEU A 6 -5.87 24.44 -43.46
C LEU A 6 -6.62 23.23 -42.88
N VAL A 7 -6.84 22.16 -43.65
CA VAL A 7 -7.65 21.01 -43.18
C VAL A 7 -6.78 19.89 -42.59
N SER A 8 -5.49 19.83 -42.90
CA SER A 8 -4.57 18.81 -42.39
C SER A 8 -3.94 19.16 -41.02
N ILE A 9 -4.08 20.40 -40.55
CA ILE A 9 -3.48 20.86 -39.29
C ILE A 9 -4.42 20.67 -38.09
N SER A 10 -5.74 20.56 -38.31
CA SER A 10 -6.71 20.44 -37.20
C SER A 10 -6.76 19.06 -36.53
N PHE A 11 -6.19 18.00 -37.11
CA PHE A 11 -6.24 16.67 -36.49
C PHE A 11 -4.99 16.32 -35.66
N VAL A 12 -3.88 17.02 -35.85
CA VAL A 12 -2.62 16.76 -35.12
C VAL A 12 -2.62 17.45 -33.74
N SER A 13 -3.46 18.46 -33.54
CA SER A 13 -3.52 19.24 -32.29
C SER A 13 -4.36 18.61 -31.17
N ILE A 14 -5.07 17.51 -31.41
CA ILE A 14 -5.93 16.85 -30.39
C ILE A 14 -5.23 15.68 -29.67
N PHE A 15 -4.03 15.29 -30.10
CA PHE A 15 -3.25 14.22 -29.47
C PHE A 15 -2.29 14.70 -28.36
N LEU A 16 -2.30 16.00 -28.02
CA LEU A 16 -1.45 16.58 -27.00
C LEU A 16 -2.31 17.01 -25.81
N PHE A 17 -2.02 16.49 -24.61
CA PHE A 17 -2.66 16.81 -23.33
C PHE A 17 -3.87 15.96 -22.88
N ILE A 18 -3.78 14.63 -23.02
CA ILE A 18 -4.22 13.81 -21.88
C ILE A 18 -2.97 13.55 -21.03
N ALA A 19 -2.50 14.60 -20.34
CA ALA A 19 -1.71 14.39 -19.15
C ALA A 19 -2.67 13.77 -18.13
N VAL A 20 -2.80 12.45 -18.16
CA VAL A 20 -3.45 11.72 -17.08
C VAL A 20 -2.66 12.12 -15.83
N ALA A 21 -3.30 12.89 -14.96
CA ALA A 21 -2.80 13.22 -13.64
C ALA A 21 -2.79 11.92 -12.82
N TYR A 22 -1.80 11.06 -13.08
CA TYR A 22 -1.46 10.00 -12.16
C TYR A 22 -0.98 10.69 -10.87
N PRO A 23 -1.41 10.23 -9.69
CA PRO A 23 -0.94 10.78 -8.44
C PRO A 23 0.59 10.62 -8.40
N THR A 24 1.31 11.75 -8.48
CA THR A 24 2.77 11.81 -8.58
C THR A 24 3.47 11.44 -7.27
N ASP A 25 2.72 11.16 -6.21
CA ASP A 25 3.22 11.11 -4.84
C ASP A 25 3.07 9.70 -4.23
N ILE A 26 3.27 8.64 -5.02
CA ILE A 26 3.34 7.27 -4.52
C ILE A 26 4.77 7.01 -4.04
N PRO A 27 5.02 6.82 -2.73
CA PRO A 27 6.38 6.52 -2.25
C PRO A 27 6.90 5.23 -2.87
N GLU A 28 8.17 5.24 -3.30
CA GLU A 28 8.82 4.03 -3.81
C GLU A 28 8.94 2.97 -2.71
N THR A 29 9.41 3.37 -1.54
CA THR A 29 9.55 2.54 -0.35
C THR A 29 9.07 3.30 0.88
N ILE A 30 8.44 2.60 1.82
CA ILE A 30 8.14 3.10 3.16
C ILE A 30 8.71 2.16 4.21
N THR A 31 8.96 2.68 5.41
CA THR A 31 9.40 1.86 6.55
C THR A 31 8.23 1.69 7.51
N LEU A 32 7.86 0.45 7.81
CA LEU A 32 6.87 0.12 8.83
C LEU A 32 7.60 -0.27 10.12
N ASP A 33 7.71 0.67 11.05
CA ASP A 33 8.47 0.52 12.29
C ASP A 33 7.65 0.75 13.57
N SER A 34 6.39 1.18 13.44
CA SER A 34 5.51 1.58 14.56
C SER A 34 5.29 0.51 15.62
N ILE A 35 5.50 -0.77 15.28
CA ILE A 35 5.43 -1.91 16.19
C ILE A 35 6.70 -2.76 16.21
N SER A 36 7.84 -2.18 15.82
CA SER A 36 9.14 -2.87 15.80
C SER A 36 9.68 -3.09 17.23
N GLN A 37 9.28 -4.20 17.84
CA GLN A 37 9.78 -4.62 19.16
C GLN A 37 10.66 -5.86 19.09
N VAL A 38 10.08 -7.03 18.84
CA VAL A 38 10.79 -8.32 18.75
C VAL A 38 11.48 -8.50 17.40
N TYR A 39 10.85 -7.98 16.34
CA TYR A 39 11.37 -7.96 14.98
C TYR A 39 11.74 -6.53 14.56
N GLY A 40 12.67 -6.42 13.64
CA GLY A 40 13.06 -5.17 12.98
C GLY A 40 11.94 -4.55 12.17
N PRO A 41 12.15 -3.33 11.65
CA PRO A 41 11.18 -2.68 10.78
C PRO A 41 11.04 -3.43 9.45
N VAL A 42 9.89 -3.31 8.81
CA VAL A 42 9.68 -3.80 7.43
C VAL A 42 10.03 -2.67 6.46
N LYS A 43 10.95 -2.92 5.54
CA LYS A 43 11.13 -2.05 4.35
C LYS A 43 10.15 -2.50 3.28
N PHE A 44 9.10 -1.73 3.06
CA PHE A 44 8.00 -2.08 2.17
C PHE A 44 8.14 -1.37 0.82
N SER A 45 8.25 -2.13 -0.27
CA SER A 45 8.28 -1.64 -1.66
C SER A 45 6.89 -1.13 -2.09
N HIS A 46 6.50 0.03 -1.57
CA HIS A 46 5.15 0.57 -1.69
C HIS A 46 4.72 0.80 -3.14
N ALA A 47 5.56 1.40 -3.99
CA ALA A 47 5.20 1.64 -5.40
C ALA A 47 4.94 0.33 -6.16
N GLN A 48 5.81 -0.67 -6.01
CA GLN A 48 5.60 -1.99 -6.64
C GLN A 48 4.29 -2.65 -6.18
N HIS A 49 3.98 -2.58 -4.88
CA HIS A 49 2.73 -3.12 -4.38
C HIS A 49 1.51 -2.32 -4.85
N ALA A 50 1.64 -0.99 -4.99
CA ALA A 50 0.60 -0.14 -5.54
C ALA A 50 0.32 -0.50 -7.01
N ASP A 51 1.35 -0.76 -7.81
CA ASP A 51 1.23 -1.19 -9.21
C ASP A 51 0.52 -2.54 -9.33
N ILE A 52 0.89 -3.52 -8.48
CA ILE A 52 0.26 -4.84 -8.44
C ILE A 52 -1.20 -4.74 -7.96
N ALA A 53 -1.46 -3.92 -6.95
CA ALA A 53 -2.80 -3.71 -6.42
C ALA A 53 -3.70 -2.98 -7.43
N GLY A 54 -3.18 -1.98 -8.14
CA GLY A 54 -3.92 -1.17 -9.10
C GLY A 54 -5.01 -0.27 -8.50
N ASP A 55 -5.19 -0.28 -7.18
CA ASP A 55 -6.16 0.54 -6.47
C ASP A 55 -5.71 0.80 -5.03
N CYS A 56 -5.58 2.08 -4.67
CA CYS A 56 -5.18 2.53 -3.34
C CYS A 56 -6.13 2.01 -2.24
N ALA A 57 -7.42 1.89 -2.55
CA ALA A 57 -8.44 1.46 -1.60
C ALA A 57 -8.32 -0.02 -1.19
N LYS A 58 -7.54 -0.83 -1.92
CA LYS A 58 -7.25 -2.22 -1.53
C LYS A 58 -6.44 -2.31 -0.24
N CYS A 59 -5.65 -1.27 0.07
CA CYS A 59 -4.85 -1.18 1.30
C CYS A 59 -5.33 -0.03 2.20
N HIS A 60 -5.52 1.17 1.65
CA HIS A 60 -6.09 2.33 2.34
C HIS A 60 -7.62 2.28 2.32
N HIS A 61 -8.16 1.21 2.91
CA HIS A 61 -9.59 0.97 2.95
C HIS A 61 -10.33 1.88 3.94
N HIS A 62 -11.66 1.90 3.84
CA HIS A 62 -12.57 2.60 4.76
C HIS A 62 -12.24 4.08 5.01
N SER A 63 -11.53 4.70 4.07
CA SER A 63 -11.11 6.09 4.09
C SER A 63 -11.84 6.86 2.99
N ALA A 64 -11.95 8.18 3.15
CA ALA A 64 -12.50 9.03 2.09
C ALA A 64 -11.68 8.87 0.79
N LYS A 65 -12.32 9.01 -0.38
CA LYS A 65 -11.65 8.87 -1.67
C LYS A 65 -10.48 9.85 -1.77
N GLY A 66 -9.29 9.35 -2.09
CA GLY A 66 -8.06 10.14 -2.16
C GLY A 66 -7.37 10.36 -0.81
N SER A 67 -7.92 9.85 0.30
CA SER A 67 -7.27 9.84 1.60
C SER A 67 -6.56 8.51 1.84
N THR A 68 -5.33 8.58 2.31
CA THR A 68 -4.46 7.44 2.60
C THR A 68 -3.86 7.57 4.01
N PRO A 69 -4.69 7.53 5.07
CA PRO A 69 -4.19 7.63 6.45
C PRO A 69 -3.28 6.43 6.75
N ALA A 70 -2.35 6.64 7.68
CA ALA A 70 -1.53 5.55 8.18
C ALA A 70 -2.41 4.53 8.90
N CYS A 71 -2.07 3.24 8.77
CA CYS A 71 -2.85 2.16 9.39
C CYS A 71 -3.06 2.39 10.90
N GLY A 72 -2.04 2.95 11.57
CA GLY A 72 -2.04 3.24 13.01
C GLY A 72 -3.01 4.33 13.46
N GLU A 73 -3.59 5.11 12.54
CA GLU A 73 -4.60 6.13 12.88
C GLU A 73 -5.96 5.49 13.22
N CYS A 74 -6.23 4.29 12.70
CA CYS A 74 -7.47 3.54 12.98
C CYS A 74 -7.20 2.22 13.69
N HIS A 75 -6.11 1.53 13.36
CA HIS A 75 -5.72 0.29 13.99
C HIS A 75 -4.78 0.59 15.16
N GLU A 76 -5.31 0.46 16.38
CA GLU A 76 -4.55 0.67 17.61
C GLU A 76 -3.30 -0.23 17.63
N SER A 77 -2.19 0.30 18.16
CA SER A 77 -0.91 -0.41 18.29
C SER A 77 -0.92 -1.46 19.40
N ILE A 78 -1.88 -2.38 19.32
CA ILE A 78 -2.05 -3.51 20.22
C ILE A 78 -1.11 -4.63 19.76
N ILE A 79 -0.07 -4.86 20.56
CA ILE A 79 0.94 -5.90 20.36
C ILE A 79 0.77 -7.05 21.35
N VAL A 80 -0.46 -7.58 21.46
CA VAL A 80 -0.71 -8.70 22.36
C VAL A 80 -0.19 -9.98 21.70
N TYR A 81 0.74 -10.65 22.37
CA TYR A 81 1.30 -11.95 21.94
C TYR A 81 0.50 -13.15 22.46
N HIS A 82 -0.34 -12.94 23.48
CA HIS A 82 -1.17 -13.96 24.10
C HIS A 82 -2.64 -13.87 23.66
N TYR A 83 -3.11 -14.95 23.04
CA TYR A 83 -4.42 -15.05 22.44
C TYR A 83 -5.50 -15.28 23.50
N ASP A 84 -6.28 -14.25 23.81
CA ASP A 84 -7.55 -14.37 24.55
C ASP A 84 -8.68 -13.92 23.62
N VAL A 85 -9.36 -14.89 23.03
CA VAL A 85 -10.43 -14.68 22.04
C VAL A 85 -11.61 -13.91 22.61
N ALA A 86 -11.80 -13.99 23.94
CA ALA A 86 -12.92 -13.33 24.63
C ALA A 86 -12.67 -11.83 24.84
N LYS A 87 -11.43 -11.35 24.71
CA LYS A 87 -11.04 -9.95 24.96
C LYS A 87 -10.85 -9.12 23.71
N ARG A 88 -11.27 -9.61 22.54
CA ARG A 88 -11.15 -8.79 21.33
C ARG A 88 -12.01 -7.54 21.49
N ASN A 89 -11.35 -6.40 21.54
CA ASN A 89 -11.91 -5.18 21.00
C ASN A 89 -12.38 -5.50 19.56
N PRO A 90 -13.59 -5.11 19.12
CA PRO A 90 -14.02 -5.28 17.72
C PRO A 90 -13.00 -4.72 16.71
N ASN A 91 -12.13 -3.81 17.15
CA ASN A 91 -11.06 -3.25 16.34
C ASN A 91 -9.86 -4.21 16.27
N LEU A 92 -9.58 -4.69 15.06
CA LEU A 92 -8.36 -5.44 14.74
C LEU A 92 -7.13 -4.56 15.06
N GLY A 93 -6.26 -5.00 15.97
CA GLY A 93 -5.03 -4.26 16.28
C GLY A 93 -4.05 -4.22 15.10
N LEU A 94 -3.12 -3.27 15.12
CA LEU A 94 -2.21 -2.95 14.01
C LEU A 94 -1.38 -4.14 13.53
N LYS A 95 -0.89 -4.99 14.44
CA LYS A 95 -0.19 -6.24 14.08
C LYS A 95 -1.08 -7.17 13.25
N GLY A 96 -2.34 -7.32 13.65
CA GLY A 96 -3.32 -8.13 12.93
C GLY A 96 -3.70 -7.51 11.59
N ALA A 97 -3.79 -6.19 11.51
CA ALA A 97 -4.05 -5.46 10.28
C ALA A 97 -2.94 -5.67 9.24
N TYR A 98 -1.67 -5.50 9.62
CA TYR A 98 -0.54 -5.76 8.73
C TYR A 98 -0.49 -7.20 8.24
N HIS A 99 -0.51 -8.19 9.15
CA HIS A 99 -0.43 -9.59 8.75
C HIS A 99 -1.64 -10.03 7.92
N GLY A 100 -2.85 -9.59 8.29
CA GLY A 100 -4.08 -9.90 7.56
C GLY A 100 -4.06 -9.36 6.14
N GLN A 101 -3.57 -8.14 5.95
CA GLN A 101 -3.48 -7.50 4.63
C GLN A 101 -2.37 -8.13 3.77
N CYS A 102 -1.12 -8.13 4.26
CA CYS A 102 0.04 -8.58 3.49
C CYS A 102 -0.04 -10.08 3.17
N MET A 103 -0.16 -10.92 4.21
CA MET A 103 -0.19 -12.38 4.01
C MET A 103 -1.48 -12.83 3.34
N GLY A 104 -2.59 -12.12 3.56
CA GLY A 104 -3.85 -12.41 2.89
C GLY A 104 -3.77 -12.23 1.38
N CYS A 105 -3.13 -11.16 0.91
CA CYS A 105 -2.90 -10.93 -0.52
C CYS A 105 -1.91 -11.96 -1.08
N HIS A 106 -0.76 -12.17 -0.43
CA HIS A 106 0.27 -13.11 -0.88
C HIS A 106 -0.27 -14.54 -1.00
N LYS A 107 -1.06 -14.98 0.00
CA LYS A 107 -1.72 -16.29 -0.04
C LYS A 107 -2.68 -16.41 -1.22
N LYS A 108 -3.48 -15.38 -1.52
CA LYS A 108 -4.45 -15.40 -2.63
C LYS A 108 -3.77 -15.43 -4.00
N MET A 109 -2.64 -14.75 -4.14
CA MET A 109 -1.87 -14.72 -5.38
C MET A 109 -0.88 -15.90 -5.51
N GLU A 110 -0.77 -16.74 -4.48
CA GLU A 110 0.25 -17.78 -4.35
C GLU A 110 1.67 -17.24 -4.64
N SER A 111 1.93 -16.01 -4.20
CA SER A 111 3.14 -15.25 -4.51
C SER A 111 3.51 -14.31 -3.37
N GLY A 112 4.80 -14.01 -3.24
CA GLY A 112 5.33 -13.13 -2.19
C GLY A 112 5.70 -13.86 -0.89
N PRO A 113 6.38 -13.15 0.02
CA PRO A 113 6.90 -13.71 1.26
C PRO A 113 5.80 -14.08 2.26
N MET A 114 5.98 -15.21 2.95
CA MET A 114 5.04 -15.72 3.97
C MET A 114 5.76 -16.20 5.25
N GLY A 115 7.10 -16.31 5.22
CA GLY A 115 7.91 -16.65 6.37
C GLY A 115 8.07 -15.48 7.33
N CYS A 116 8.21 -15.80 8.63
CA CYS A 116 8.29 -14.81 9.70
C CYS A 116 9.45 -13.82 9.55
N THR A 117 10.52 -14.20 8.86
CA THR A 117 11.73 -13.37 8.70
C THR A 117 11.88 -12.80 7.29
N ASP A 118 10.94 -13.09 6.41
CA ASP A 118 11.02 -12.67 5.00
C ASP A 118 10.63 -11.20 4.84
N CYS A 119 9.76 -10.69 5.73
CA CYS A 119 9.31 -9.30 5.74
C CYS A 119 10.04 -8.44 6.79
N HIS A 120 10.34 -9.02 7.95
CA HIS A 120 10.99 -8.34 9.07
C HIS A 120 11.98 -9.27 9.77
N GLU A 121 13.23 -8.84 9.88
CA GLU A 121 14.28 -9.63 10.50
C GLU A 121 14.09 -9.73 12.02
N LYS A 122 14.54 -10.83 12.65
CA LYS A 122 14.59 -10.89 14.11
C LYS A 122 15.60 -9.85 14.61
N LYS A 123 15.24 -9.06 15.63
CA LYS A 123 16.26 -8.23 16.28
C LYS A 123 17.29 -9.15 16.93
N ALA A 124 18.57 -8.80 16.79
CA ALA A 124 19.63 -9.48 17.51
C ALA A 124 19.36 -9.38 19.02
N LYS A 125 19.57 -10.47 19.76
CA LYS A 125 19.57 -10.40 21.22
C LYS A 125 20.73 -9.48 21.61
N LYS A 126 20.41 -8.42 22.36
CA LYS A 126 21.42 -7.65 23.09
C LYS A 126 22.03 -8.51 24.19
#